data_AF-A0A8T7ET80-F1
#
_entry.id   AF-A0A8T7ET80-F1
#
_cell.length_a   1.000
_cell.length_b   1.000
_cell.length_c   1.000
_cell.angle_alpha   90.00
_cell.angle_beta   90.00
_cell.angle_gamma   90.00
#
_symmetry.space_group_name_H-M   'P 1'
#
loop_
_entity.id
_entity.type
_entity.pdbx_description
1 polymer ?
#
loop_
_entity_poly.entity_id
_entity_poly.type
_entity_poly.pdbx_seq_one_letter_code
_entity_poly.pdbx_strand_id
1 'polypeptide(L)'
;MAWIGSLFLGQATLRCTLLVLWDERQKDAWILLTDCPSQTVSPTWYGLRMWKEAGFKTLKSGAFHWQRTRMTDPARAERLWLVLALATLGSLTLADFQFPRLPHYPRLSLVKRGILFRLAAAIQHASLPIPALYFPALPPSPLLEFIPLLKTYP
;
A
#
# COMPACT_ATOMS: atom_id res chain seq x y z
N MET A 1 -24.26 1.30 3.42
CA MET A 1 -25.43 1.73 2.61
C MET A 1 -24.96 2.74 1.57
N ALA A 2 -25.46 2.69 0.33
CA ALA A 2 -25.02 3.53 -0.78
C ALA A 2 -26.18 4.35 -1.36
N TRP A 3 -25.95 5.64 -1.61
CA TRP A 3 -26.95 6.56 -2.13
C TRP A 3 -26.36 7.34 -3.31
N ILE A 4 -27.16 7.56 -4.36
CA ILE A 4 -26.77 8.45 -5.47
C ILE A 4 -27.36 9.84 -5.16
N GLY A 5 -26.54 10.87 -5.29
CA GLY A 5 -26.97 12.25 -5.05
C GLY A 5 -26.15 13.29 -5.82
N SER A 6 -26.43 14.55 -5.54
CA SER A 6 -25.64 15.68 -6.01
C SER A 6 -25.00 16.38 -4.82
N LEU A 7 -23.67 16.55 -4.86
CA LEU A 7 -22.92 17.33 -3.89
C LEU A 7 -22.84 18.78 -4.37
N PHE A 8 -23.09 19.72 -3.46
CA PHE A 8 -22.99 21.15 -3.71
C PHE A 8 -21.78 21.71 -2.97
N LEU A 9 -20.85 22.33 -3.69
CA LEU A 9 -19.68 23.02 -3.12
C LEU A 9 -19.67 24.47 -3.63
N GLY A 10 -20.26 25.38 -2.86
CA GLY A 10 -20.45 26.76 -3.29
C GLY A 10 -21.37 26.82 -4.52
N GLN A 11 -20.85 27.31 -5.65
CA GLN A 11 -21.59 27.35 -6.93
C GLN A 11 -21.39 26.10 -7.80
N ALA A 12 -20.50 25.18 -7.42
CA ALA A 12 -20.26 23.96 -8.19
C ALA A 12 -21.14 22.81 -7.72
N THR A 13 -21.72 22.07 -8.67
CA THR A 13 -22.51 20.86 -8.41
C THR A 13 -21.83 19.65 -9.03
N LEU A 14 -21.58 18.61 -8.24
CA LEU A 14 -21.01 17.35 -8.72
C LEU A 14 -22.00 16.21 -8.47
N ARG A 15 -22.33 15.46 -9.53
CA ARG A 15 -23.09 14.20 -9.38
C ARG A 15 -22.15 13.14 -8.83
N CYS A 16 -22.51 12.54 -7.70
CA CYS A 16 -21.66 11.57 -7.01
C CYS A 16 -22.48 10.52 -6.27
N THR A 17 -21.79 9.44 -5.89
CA THR A 17 -22.29 8.44 -4.96
C THR A 17 -21.79 8.76 -3.56
N LEU A 18 -22.70 8.78 -2.60
CA LEU A 18 -22.42 8.86 -1.17
C LEU A 18 -22.48 7.46 -0.56
N LEU A 19 -21.39 7.04 0.07
CA LEU A 19 -21.32 5.79 0.82
C LEU A 19 -21.23 6.10 2.31
N VAL A 20 -22.07 5.43 3.08
CA VAL A 20 -22.00 5.47 4.54
C VAL A 20 -21.74 4.05 5.05
N LEU A 21 -20.63 3.89 5.76
CA LEU A 21 -20.24 2.66 6.43
C LEU A 21 -20.11 2.93 7.93
N TRP A 22 -20.80 2.13 8.73
CA TRP A 22 -20.77 2.22 10.18
C TRP A 22 -21.11 0.86 10.78
N ASP A 23 -20.55 0.57 11.95
CA ASP A 23 -20.81 -0.63 12.76
C ASP A 23 -20.94 -0.18 14.22
N GLU A 24 -21.75 -0.87 15.03
CA GLU A 24 -22.00 -0.51 16.44
C GLU A 24 -20.72 -0.42 17.28
N ARG A 25 -19.66 -1.13 16.90
CA ARG A 25 -18.35 -1.10 17.58
C ARG A 25 -17.51 0.12 17.20
N GLN A 26 -17.93 0.91 16.20
CA GLN A 26 -17.21 2.06 15.69
C GLN A 26 -17.78 3.36 16.28
N LYS A 27 -16.89 4.20 16.81
CA LYS A 27 -17.25 5.49 17.39
C LYS A 27 -17.88 6.44 16.37
N ASP A 28 -17.37 6.43 15.15
CA ASP A 28 -17.75 7.36 14.09
C ASP A 28 -18.00 6.61 12.78
N ALA A 29 -18.93 7.11 11.95
CA ALA A 29 -19.22 6.56 10.63
C ALA A 29 -18.21 7.05 9.58
N TRP A 30 -17.88 6.19 8.62
CA TRP A 30 -17.21 6.61 7.39
C TRP A 30 -18.23 7.15 6.40
N ILE A 31 -18.07 8.43 6.05
CA ILE A 31 -18.85 9.12 5.02
C ILE A 31 -17.92 9.36 3.84
N LEU A 32 -18.14 8.63 2.74
CA LEU A 32 -17.26 8.64 1.58
C LEU A 32 -18.03 9.16 0.36
N LEU A 33 -17.39 10.07 -0.38
CA LEU A 33 -17.90 10.60 -1.64
C LEU A 33 -17.05 10.07 -2.78
N THR A 34 -17.70 9.62 -3.86
CA THR A 34 -17.03 9.04 -5.02
C THR A 34 -17.82 9.29 -6.29
N ASP A 35 -17.11 9.42 -7.40
CA ASP A 35 -17.64 9.44 -8.76
C ASP A 35 -17.98 8.04 -9.29
N CYS A 36 -17.59 6.98 -8.56
CA CYS A 36 -17.90 5.61 -8.94
C CYS A 36 -19.41 5.32 -8.84
N PRO A 37 -20.00 4.57 -9.80
CA PRO A 37 -21.38 4.14 -9.73
C PRO A 37 -21.70 3.33 -8.47
N SER A 38 -22.90 3.50 -7.91
CA SER A 38 -23.31 2.80 -6.68
C SER A 38 -23.36 1.27 -6.83
N GLN A 39 -23.50 0.78 -8.06
CA GLN A 39 -23.55 -0.66 -8.37
C GLN A 39 -22.17 -1.32 -8.35
N THR A 40 -21.09 -0.55 -8.53
CA THR A 40 -19.73 -1.07 -8.68
C THR A 40 -18.81 -0.69 -7.52
N VAL A 41 -19.19 0.30 -6.72
CA VAL A 41 -18.35 0.83 -5.66
C VAL A 41 -18.53 0.09 -4.34
N SER A 42 -17.44 -0.06 -3.60
CA SER A 42 -17.45 -0.60 -2.25
C SER A 42 -16.74 0.34 -1.28
N PRO A 43 -17.31 0.63 -0.09
CA PRO A 43 -16.65 1.46 0.91
C PRO A 43 -15.35 0.82 1.43
N THR A 44 -15.16 -0.50 1.28
CA THR A 44 -13.95 -1.18 1.74
C THR A 44 -12.71 -0.82 0.92
N TRP A 45 -12.85 -0.35 -0.33
CA TRP A 45 -11.73 0.18 -1.12
C TRP A 45 -11.04 1.36 -0.44
N TYR A 46 -11.78 2.18 0.30
CA TYR A 46 -11.17 3.27 1.04
C TYR A 46 -10.25 2.77 2.16
N GLY A 47 -10.46 1.56 2.68
CA GLY A 47 -9.54 0.92 3.62
C GLY A 47 -8.12 0.74 3.04
N LEU A 48 -7.98 0.58 1.73
CA LEU A 48 -6.68 0.49 1.06
C LEU A 48 -5.88 1.81 1.15
N ARG A 49 -6.51 2.93 1.51
CA ARG A 49 -5.82 4.22 1.73
C ARG A 49 -4.67 4.08 2.73
N MET A 50 -4.80 3.20 3.72
CA MET A 50 -3.78 2.96 4.74
C MET A 50 -2.45 2.45 4.17
N TRP A 51 -2.45 1.87 2.96
CA TRP A 51 -1.21 1.48 2.29
C TRP A 51 -0.27 2.66 2.05
N LYS A 52 -0.80 3.88 1.91
CA LYS A 52 0.02 5.10 1.81
C LYS A 52 0.87 5.30 3.08
N GLU A 53 0.32 5.05 4.25
CA GLU A 53 1.05 5.17 5.52
C GLU A 53 2.13 4.10 5.66
N ALA A 54 1.82 2.86 5.28
CA ALA A 54 2.81 1.78 5.22
C ALA A 54 3.96 2.10 4.24
N GLY A 55 3.64 2.72 3.10
CA GLY A 55 4.61 3.26 2.15
C GLY A 55 5.51 4.33 2.78
N PHE A 56 4.92 5.33 3.44
CA PHE A 56 5.71 6.36 4.15
C PHE A 56 6.60 5.79 5.25
N LYS A 57 6.09 4.82 6.02
CA LYS A 57 6.89 4.11 7.02
C LYS A 57 8.06 3.38 6.36
N THR A 58 7.83 2.67 5.27
CA THR A 58 8.85 1.96 4.49
C THR A 58 9.97 2.89 4.03
N LEU A 59 9.62 4.03 3.42
CA LEU A 59 10.61 5.03 3.00
C LEU A 59 11.43 5.54 4.18
N LYS A 60 10.79 5.73 5.34
CA LYS A 60 11.42 6.23 6.57
C LYS A 60 11.98 5.08 7.43
N SER A 61 11.56 4.99 8.68
CA SER A 61 12.10 4.06 9.69
C SER A 61 11.82 2.58 9.41
N GLY A 62 10.94 2.28 8.47
CA GLY A 62 10.52 0.93 8.12
C GLY A 62 11.51 0.20 7.22
N ALA A 63 12.31 0.88 6.40
CA ALA A 63 13.33 0.23 5.57
C ALA A 63 14.48 1.16 5.20
N PHE A 64 14.21 2.24 4.45
CA PHE A 64 15.26 2.99 3.74
C PHE A 64 15.87 4.15 4.53
N HIS A 65 15.21 4.61 5.59
CA HIS A 65 15.65 5.73 6.42
C HIS A 65 16.01 6.99 5.62
N TRP A 66 15.28 7.29 4.54
CA TRP A 66 15.66 8.33 3.58
C TRP A 66 15.88 9.71 4.22
N GLN A 67 15.16 10.04 5.30
CA GLN A 67 15.31 11.29 6.05
C GLN A 67 16.72 11.47 6.65
N ARG A 68 17.49 10.40 6.83
CA ARG A 68 18.89 10.48 7.31
C ARG A 68 19.83 11.13 6.30
N THR A 69 19.46 11.14 5.02
CA THR A 69 20.23 11.85 3.98
C THR A 69 20.24 13.35 4.17
N ARG A 70 19.27 13.92 4.93
CA ARG A 70 19.06 15.37 5.10
C ARG A 70 19.07 16.12 3.75
N MET A 71 18.56 15.50 2.69
CA MET A 71 18.54 16.06 1.35
C MET A 71 17.73 17.36 1.32
N THR A 72 18.38 18.46 0.92
CA THR A 72 17.75 19.79 0.76
C THR A 72 17.59 20.19 -0.70
N ASP A 73 18.29 19.53 -1.63
CA ASP A 73 18.18 19.77 -3.07
C ASP A 73 16.96 19.02 -3.66
N PRO A 74 15.93 19.73 -4.16
CA PRO A 74 14.72 19.11 -4.69
C PRO A 74 14.98 18.21 -5.90
N ALA A 75 15.89 18.59 -6.80
CA ALA A 75 16.16 17.81 -8.01
C ALA A 75 16.83 16.48 -7.68
N ARG A 76 17.68 16.46 -6.66
CA ARG A 76 18.26 15.21 -6.13
C ARG A 76 17.23 14.40 -5.36
N ALA A 77 16.33 15.04 -4.61
CA ALA A 77 15.26 14.36 -3.89
C ALA A 77 14.31 13.62 -4.85
N GLU A 78 13.95 14.25 -5.97
CA GLU A 78 13.12 13.65 -7.02
C GLU A 78 13.73 12.35 -7.58
N ARG A 79 15.01 12.40 -7.97
CA ARG A 79 15.73 11.21 -8.46
C ARG A 79 15.83 10.13 -7.40
N LEU A 80 16.10 10.50 -6.14
CA LEU A 80 16.15 9.54 -5.04
C LEU A 80 14.79 8.87 -4.81
N TRP A 81 13.69 9.62 -4.91
CA TRP A 81 12.35 9.06 -4.72
C TRP A 81 12.01 8.02 -5.80
N LEU A 82 12.42 8.24 -7.05
CA LEU A 82 12.28 7.23 -8.10
C LEU A 82 13.06 5.95 -7.73
N VAL A 83 14.31 6.09 -7.31
CA VAL A 83 15.13 4.94 -6.88
C VAL A 83 14.50 4.20 -5.71
N LEU A 84 13.98 4.92 -4.71
CA LEU A 84 13.30 4.31 -3.56
C LEU A 84 11.99 3.62 -3.96
N ALA A 85 11.22 4.18 -4.90
CA ALA A 85 10.02 3.55 -5.42
C ALA A 85 10.35 2.23 -6.14
N LEU A 86 11.35 2.24 -7.02
CA LEU A 86 11.82 1.04 -7.73
C LEU A 86 12.42 0.00 -6.77
N ALA A 87 13.19 0.44 -5.77
CA ALA A 87 13.74 -0.43 -4.74
C ALA A 87 12.63 -1.06 -3.88
N THR A 88 11.58 -0.30 -3.58
CA THR A 88 10.39 -0.81 -2.86
C THR A 88 9.68 -1.85 -3.70
N LEU A 89 9.33 -1.52 -4.96
CA LEU A 89 8.66 -2.43 -5.89
C LEU A 89 9.47 -3.71 -6.06
N GLY A 90 10.74 -3.59 -6.44
CA GLY A 90 11.61 -4.75 -6.64
C GLY A 90 11.88 -5.56 -5.38
N SER A 91 11.69 -5.00 -4.17
CA SER A 91 11.77 -5.78 -2.94
C SER A 91 10.46 -6.52 -2.67
N LEU A 92 9.31 -5.92 -2.93
CA LEU A 92 8.01 -6.58 -2.82
C LEU A 92 7.90 -7.76 -3.77
N THR A 93 8.41 -7.63 -5.00
CA THR A 93 8.38 -8.73 -5.98
C THR A 93 9.28 -9.91 -5.61
N LEU A 94 10.23 -9.72 -4.69
CA LEU A 94 11.13 -10.77 -4.20
C LEU A 94 10.70 -11.31 -2.82
N ALA A 95 9.67 -10.73 -2.20
CA ALA A 95 9.35 -10.97 -0.79
C ALA A 95 8.89 -12.41 -0.49
N ASP A 96 8.30 -13.08 -1.50
CA ASP A 96 7.80 -14.45 -1.41
C ASP A 96 8.84 -15.48 -1.83
N PHE A 97 9.96 -15.06 -2.42
CA PHE A 97 11.03 -15.97 -2.80
C PHE A 97 11.83 -16.39 -1.55
N GLN A 98 12.10 -17.68 -1.45
CA GLN A 98 12.89 -18.24 -0.36
C GLN A 98 14.33 -18.43 -0.83
N PHE A 99 15.28 -17.96 -0.02
CA PHE A 99 16.67 -18.34 -0.21
C PHE A 99 16.95 -19.58 0.65
N PRO A 100 17.52 -20.69 0.13
CA PRO A 100 17.60 -21.99 0.81
C PRO A 100 18.35 -22.03 2.16
N ARG A 101 18.83 -20.90 2.66
CA ARG A 101 19.63 -20.78 3.90
C ARG A 101 19.26 -19.56 4.75
N LEU A 102 18.21 -18.82 4.40
CA LEU A 102 17.76 -17.71 5.23
C LEU A 102 16.74 -18.21 6.27
N PRO A 103 16.97 -18.01 7.58
CA PRO A 103 15.96 -18.33 8.59
C PRO A 103 14.68 -17.53 8.36
N HIS A 104 13.53 -18.17 8.61
CA HIS A 104 12.24 -17.50 8.48
C HIS A 104 12.02 -16.53 9.64
N TYR A 105 11.94 -15.24 9.34
CA TYR A 105 11.61 -14.20 10.32
C TYR A 105 10.13 -13.80 10.18
N PRO A 106 9.22 -14.33 11.02
CA PRO A 106 7.78 -14.15 10.83
C PRO A 106 7.35 -12.68 10.94
N ARG A 107 8.05 -11.87 11.74
CA ARG A 107 7.75 -10.44 11.96
C ARG A 107 8.42 -9.49 10.98
N LEU A 108 9.13 -10.01 9.99
CA LEU A 108 9.82 -9.16 9.02
C LEU A 108 8.87 -8.73 7.91
N SER A 109 8.74 -7.41 7.70
CA SER A 109 7.93 -6.84 6.61
C SER A 109 8.37 -7.39 5.24
N LEU A 110 7.43 -7.53 4.30
CA LEU A 110 7.70 -8.01 2.93
C LEU A 110 8.88 -7.29 2.25
N VAL A 111 8.94 -5.96 2.37
CA VAL A 111 10.06 -5.16 1.80
C VAL A 111 11.41 -5.62 2.35
N LYS A 112 11.54 -5.76 3.68
CA LYS A 112 12.78 -6.24 4.30
C LYS A 112 13.12 -7.68 3.90
N ARG A 113 12.13 -8.55 3.71
CA ARG A 113 12.36 -9.92 3.18
C ARG A 113 12.98 -9.86 1.80
N GLY A 114 12.43 -9.06 0.89
CA GLY A 114 13.01 -8.87 -0.45
C GLY A 114 14.40 -8.24 -0.45
N ILE A 115 14.67 -7.30 0.45
CA ILE A 115 16.02 -6.74 0.65
C ILE A 115 17.00 -7.84 1.11
N LEU A 116 16.63 -8.64 2.12
CA LEU A 116 17.47 -9.74 2.59
C LEU A 116 17.71 -10.78 1.50
N PHE A 117 16.68 -11.13 0.73
CA PHE A 117 16.80 -12.04 -0.41
C PHE A 117 17.82 -11.49 -1.42
N ARG A 118 17.72 -10.21 -1.79
CA ARG A 118 18.66 -9.56 -2.70
C ARG A 118 20.09 -9.54 -2.17
N LEU A 119 20.27 -9.26 -0.88
CA LEU A 119 21.60 -9.29 -0.23
C LEU A 119 22.18 -10.72 -0.22
N ALA A 120 21.37 -11.73 0.10
CA ALA A 120 21.81 -13.12 0.08
C ALA A 120 22.21 -13.58 -1.34
N ALA A 121 21.45 -13.19 -2.37
CA ALA A 121 21.77 -13.45 -3.76
C ALA A 121 23.11 -12.80 -4.15
N ALA A 122 23.32 -11.53 -3.77
CA ALA A 122 24.55 -10.81 -4.09
C ALA A 122 25.79 -11.45 -3.43
N ILE A 123 25.69 -11.83 -2.15
CA ILE A 123 26.79 -12.50 -1.42
C ILE A 123 27.11 -13.87 -2.04
N GLN A 124 26.09 -14.59 -2.49
CA GLN A 124 26.26 -15.92 -3.09
C GLN A 124 26.52 -15.87 -4.59
N HIS A 125 26.68 -14.68 -5.18
CA HIS A 125 26.82 -14.47 -6.62
C HIS A 125 25.73 -15.18 -7.45
N ALA A 126 24.52 -15.26 -6.91
CA ALA A 126 23.38 -15.91 -7.53
C ALA A 126 22.55 -14.90 -8.35
N SER A 127 21.98 -15.37 -9.45
CA SER A 127 21.05 -14.57 -10.26
C SER A 127 19.75 -14.30 -9.49
N LEU A 128 19.20 -13.10 -9.66
CA LEU A 128 17.87 -12.78 -9.16
C LEU A 128 16.82 -13.37 -10.11
N PRO A 129 15.70 -13.92 -9.58
CA PRO A 129 14.57 -14.25 -10.41
C PRO A 129 14.01 -12.97 -11.06
N ILE A 130 13.41 -13.10 -12.24
CA ILE A 130 12.67 -12.02 -12.90
C ILE A 130 11.19 -12.24 -12.59
N PRO A 131 10.64 -11.58 -11.56
CA PRO A 131 9.23 -11.71 -11.24
C PRO A 131 8.39 -11.00 -12.29
N ALA A 132 7.32 -11.65 -12.75
CA ALA A 132 6.31 -10.98 -13.54
C ALA A 132 5.61 -9.93 -12.66
N LEU A 133 5.62 -8.67 -13.10
CA LEU A 133 4.81 -7.62 -12.50
C LEU A 133 3.36 -7.84 -12.92
N TYR A 134 2.65 -8.72 -12.20
CA TYR A 134 1.23 -8.90 -12.39
C TYR A 134 0.49 -7.88 -11.54
N PHE A 135 -0.08 -6.87 -12.20
CA PHE A 135 -1.11 -6.04 -11.59
C PHE A 135 -2.45 -6.67 -11.95
N PRO A 136 -3.05 -7.52 -11.10
CA PRO A 136 -4.43 -7.88 -11.33
C PRO A 136 -5.24 -6.58 -11.42
N ALA A 137 -6.31 -6.59 -12.23
CA ALA A 137 -7.34 -5.57 -12.13
C ALA A 137 -7.68 -5.33 -10.65
N LEU A 138 -8.08 -4.10 -10.29
CA LEU A 138 -8.43 -3.74 -8.90
C LEU A 138 -9.13 -4.93 -8.25
N PRO A 139 -8.61 -5.45 -7.12
CA PRO A 139 -9.15 -6.66 -6.55
C PRO A 139 -10.65 -6.45 -6.37
N PRO A 140 -11.48 -7.47 -6.69
CA PRO A 140 -12.92 -7.40 -6.48
C PRO A 140 -13.15 -6.84 -5.07
N SER A 141 -14.14 -5.95 -4.93
CA SER A 141 -14.48 -5.24 -3.69
C SER A 141 -14.01 -6.08 -2.51
N PRO A 142 -13.02 -5.60 -1.74
CA PRO A 142 -12.44 -6.36 -0.68
C PRO A 142 -13.58 -6.77 0.28
N LEU A 143 -14.16 -7.95 0.09
CA LEU A 143 -15.00 -8.61 1.08
C LEU A 143 -14.11 -8.71 2.29
N LEU A 144 -14.60 -8.32 3.46
CA LEU A 144 -13.93 -8.06 4.74
C LEU A 144 -12.85 -9.10 5.21
N GLU A 145 -12.48 -10.09 4.39
CA GLU A 145 -11.36 -11.04 4.48
C GLU A 145 -9.98 -10.44 4.82
N PHE A 146 -9.71 -9.16 4.54
CA PHE A 146 -8.48 -8.47 5.02
C PHE A 146 -8.67 -7.75 6.36
N ILE A 147 -9.88 -7.62 6.91
CA ILE A 147 -10.07 -7.13 8.29
C ILE A 147 -9.31 -8.01 9.30
N PRO A 148 -9.32 -9.35 9.19
CA PRO A 148 -8.44 -10.23 9.98
C PRO A 148 -6.95 -9.87 9.87
N LEU A 149 -6.49 -9.44 8.69
CA LEU A 149 -5.09 -9.08 8.43
C LEU A 149 -4.74 -7.65 8.91
N LEU A 150 -5.72 -6.75 8.94
CA LEU A 150 -5.59 -5.38 9.46
C LEU A 150 -5.49 -5.34 10.99
N LYS A 151 -5.89 -6.40 11.71
CA LYS A 151 -5.69 -6.56 13.17
C LYS A 151 -4.22 -6.70 13.61
N THR A 152 -3.26 -6.47 12.72
CA THR A 152 -1.82 -6.60 13.00
C THR A 152 -1.13 -5.32 13.48
N TYR A 153 -1.88 -4.24 13.71
CA TYR A 153 -1.40 -3.08 14.46
C TYR A 153 -2.17 -2.93 15.77
N PRO A 154 -1.48 -2.93 16.94
CA PRO A 154 -2.08 -2.58 18.22
C PRO A 154 -2.49 -1.11 18.28
#